data_AF-A0A5M4B332-F1
#
_entry.id   AF-A0A5M4B332-F1
#
_cell.length_a   1.000
_cell.length_b   1.000
_cell.length_c   1.000
_cell.angle_alpha   90.00
_cell.angle_beta   90.00
_cell.angle_gamma   90.00
#
_symmetry.space_group_name_H-M   'P 1'
#
loop_
_entity.id
_entity.type
_entity.pdbx_description
1 polymer ?
#
loop_
_entity_poly.entity_id
_entity_poly.type
_entity_poly.pdbx_seq_one_letter_code
_entity_poly.pdbx_strand_id
1 'polypeptide(L)' 'MKKPIRILLFLTFGVGTLQLLFSRIFSENLNDFLRGFLVGLSVVLIISGAIYLTRCAVKGEHPLRAGK' A
#
# COMPACT_ATOMS: atom_id res chain seq x y z
N MET A 1 17.84 -4.15 -2.53
CA MET A 1 16.70 -3.99 -3.47
C MET A 1 17.02 -2.91 -4.47
N LYS A 2 16.64 -3.07 -5.75
CA LYS A 2 16.79 -2.01 -6.76
C LYS A 2 15.92 -0.79 -6.37
N LYS A 3 16.41 0.43 -6.58
CA LYS A 3 15.69 1.70 -6.32
C LYS A 3 14.20 1.70 -6.81
N PRO A 4 13.85 1.25 -8.02
CA PRO A 4 12.46 1.25 -8.48
C PRO A 4 11.54 0.35 -7.64
N ILE A 5 12.03 -0.80 -7.17
CA ILE A 5 11.24 -1.76 -6.37
C ILE A 5 10.90 -1.16 -5.01
N ARG A 6 11.83 -0.39 -4.42
CA ARG A 6 11.60 0.31 -3.15
C ARG A 6 10.50 1.38 -3.27
N ILE A 7 10.54 2.16 -4.34
CA ILE A 7 9.53 3.19 -4.62
C ILE A 7 8.17 2.52 -4.85
N LEU A 8 8.14 1.43 -5.61
CA LEU A 8 6.91 0.67 -5.86
C LEU A 8 6.29 0.16 -4.55
N LEU A 9 7.07 -0.45 -3.66
CA LEU A 9 6.57 -0.97 -2.37
C LEU A 9 6.12 0.14 -1.40
N PHE A 10 6.74 1.31 -1.47
CA PHE A 10 6.27 2.48 -0.72
C PHE A 10 4.94 2.99 -1.29
N LEU A 11 4.83 3.07 -2.62
CA LEU A 11 3.61 3.50 -3.31
C LEU A 11 2.46 2.52 -3.07
N THR A 12 2.68 1.21 -2.99
CA THR A 12 1.61 0.24 -2.71
C THR A 12 0.93 0.50 -1.36
N PHE A 13 1.68 0.98 -0.36
CA PHE A 13 1.10 1.38 0.92
C PHE A 13 0.16 2.59 0.78
N GLY A 14 0.63 3.63 0.08
CA GLY A 14 -0.15 4.84 -0.17
C GLY A 14 -1.38 4.59 -1.04
N VAL A 15 -1.21 3.86 -2.14
CA VAL A 15 -2.29 3.47 -3.06
C VAL A 15 -3.32 2.60 -2.36
N GLY A 16 -2.91 1.60 -1.58
CA GLY A 16 -3.84 0.75 -0.82
C GLY A 16 -4.65 1.56 0.19
N THR A 17 -4.03 2.52 0.88
CA THR A 17 -4.73 3.40 1.83
C THR A 17 -5.73 4.31 1.12
N LEU A 18 -5.33 4.95 0.01
CA LEU A 18 -6.22 5.80 -0.79
C LEU A 18 -7.38 5.00 -1.36
N GLN A 19 -7.13 3.81 -1.88
CA GLN A 19 -8.15 2.94 -2.45
C GLN A 19 -9.17 2.49 -1.41
N LEU A 20 -8.74 2.20 -0.18
CA LEU A 20 -9.65 1.91 0.93
C LEU A 20 -10.55 3.11 1.25
N LEU A 21 -9.98 4.30 1.22
CA LEU A 21 -10.66 5.57 1.50
C LEU A 21 -11.69 5.88 0.41
N PHE A 22 -11.31 5.72 -0.86
CA PHE A 22 -12.21 5.84 -2.00
C PHE A 22 -13.33 4.79 -1.98
N SER A 23 -13.03 3.54 -1.65
CA SER A 23 -14.05 2.48 -1.54
C SER A 23 -15.08 2.77 -0.45
N ARG A 24 -14.74 3.58 0.57
CA ARG A 24 -15.71 4.05 1.57
C ARG A 24 -16.51 5.26 1.09
N ILE A 25 -15.85 6.26 0.50
CA ILE A 25 -16.51 7.47 0.00
C ILE A 25 -17.53 7.13 -1.09
N PHE A 26 -17.15 6.26 -2.04
CA PHE A 26 -18.01 5.86 -3.15
C PHE A 26 -18.86 4.62 -2.85
N SER A 27 -19.02 4.24 -1.56
CA SER A 27 -19.69 2.98 -1.23
C SER A 27 -21.15 2.90 -1.69
N GLU A 28 -21.83 4.05 -1.81
CA GLU A 28 -23.21 4.12 -2.31
C GLU A 28 -23.32 3.91 -3.82
N ASN A 29 -22.22 4.08 -4.56
CA ASN A 29 -22.16 3.91 -6.01
C ASN A 29 -21.53 2.57 -6.43
N LEU A 30 -21.10 1.75 -5.47
CA LEU A 30 -20.38 0.51 -5.73
C LEU A 30 -21.27 -0.70 -5.42
N ASN A 31 -21.32 -1.65 -6.34
CA ASN A 31 -21.93 -2.95 -6.10
C ASN A 31 -21.20 -3.66 -4.94
N ASP A 32 -21.93 -4.41 -4.10
CA ASP A 32 -21.39 -5.14 -2.95
C ASP A 32 -20.20 -6.03 -3.29
N PHE A 33 -20.23 -6.69 -4.46
CA PHE A 33 -19.10 -7.48 -4.95
C PHE A 33 -17.85 -6.61 -5.17
N LEU A 34 -18.01 -5.48 -5.87
CA LEU A 34 -16.92 -4.58 -6.21
C LEU A 34 -16.35 -3.90 -4.96
N ARG A 35 -17.21 -3.52 -4.02
CA ARG A 35 -16.82 -3.00 -2.72
C ARG A 35 -16.00 -4.02 -1.93
N GLY A 36 -16.46 -5.27 -1.86
CA GLY A 36 -15.72 -6.36 -1.21
C GLY A 36 -14.34 -6.59 -1.84
N PHE A 37 -14.28 -6.62 -3.18
CA PHE A 37 -13.02 -6.77 -3.91
C PHE A 37 -12.05 -5.61 -3.66
N LEU A 38 -12.52 -4.36 -3.73
CA LEU A 38 -11.69 -3.17 -3.52
C LEU A 38 -11.14 -3.10 -2.10
N VAL A 39 -11.95 -3.44 -1.10
CA VAL A 39 -11.50 -3.51 0.30
C VAL A 39 -10.45 -4.60 0.46
N GLY A 40 -10.69 -5.81 -0.06
CA GLY A 40 -9.73 -6.92 -0.01
C GLY A 40 -8.39 -6.58 -0.67
N LEU A 41 -8.43 -6.02 -1.88
CA LEU A 41 -7.25 -5.58 -2.61
C LEU A 41 -6.49 -4.49 -1.85
N SER A 42 -7.21 -3.53 -1.27
CA SER A 42 -6.61 -2.46 -0.46
C SER A 42 -5.86 -3.01 0.76
N VAL A 43 -6.44 -3.99 1.47
CA VAL A 43 -5.79 -4.62 2.62
C VAL A 43 -4.51 -5.34 2.21
N VAL A 44 -4.52 -6.09 1.10
CA VAL A 44 -3.32 -6.77 0.60
C VAL A 44 -2.19 -5.78 0.27
N LEU A 45 -2.53 -4.65 -0.37
CA LEU A 45 -1.58 -3.59 -0.71
C LEU A 45 -1.01 -2.91 0.54
N ILE A 46 -1.86 -2.63 1.54
CA ILE A 46 -1.45 -2.03 2.82
C ILE A 46 -0.52 -2.98 3.58
N ILE A 47 -0.88 -4.26 3.72
CA ILE A 47 -0.05 -5.24 4.44
C ILE A 47 1.30 -5.42 3.75
N SER A 48 1.31 -5.53 2.41
CA SER A 48 2.56 -5.70 1.64
C SER A 48 3.49 -4.49 1.81
N GLY A 49 2.94 -3.27 1.76
CA GLY A 49 3.67 -2.04 2.01
C GLY A 49 4.13 -1.90 3.47
N ALA A 50 3.29 -2.30 4.43
CA ALA A 50 3.60 -2.26 5.85
C ALA A 50 4.76 -3.21 6.19
N ILE A 51 4.75 -4.45 5.69
CA ILE A 51 5.85 -5.40 5.87
C ILE A 51 7.16 -4.81 5.34
N TYR A 52 7.13 -4.14 4.19
CA TYR A 52 8.30 -3.47 3.63
C TYR A 52 8.80 -2.34 4.54
N LEU A 53 7.90 -1.46 4.99
CA LEU A 53 8.22 -0.36 5.90
C LEU A 53 8.78 -0.86 7.23
N THR A 54 8.18 -1.89 7.82
CA THR A 54 8.67 -2.54 9.04
C THR A 54 10.07 -3.11 8.83
N ARG A 55 10.34 -3.78 7.70
CA ARG A 55 11.69 -4.25 7.38
C ARG A 55 12.70 -3.10 7.24
N CYS A 56 12.32 -1.98 6.63
CA CYS A 56 13.17 -0.79 6.54
C CYS A 56 13.46 -0.19 7.93
N ALA A 57 12.44 -0.10 8.79
CA ALA A 57 12.58 0.40 10.16
C ALA A 57 13.51 -0.49 10.99
N VAL A 58 13.35 -1.81 10.93
CA VAL A 58 14.19 -2.78 11.65
C VAL A 58 15.65 -2.72 11.17
N LYS A 59 15.88 -2.49 9.87
CA LYS A 59 17.24 -2.37 9.30
C LYS A 59 17.85 -0.98 9.46
N GLY A 60 17.11 0.01 9.97
CA GLY A 60 17.55 1.41 10.00
C GLY A 60 17.80 2.01 8.61
N GLU A 61 17.24 1.41 7.55
CA GLU A 61 17.41 1.86 6.18
C GLU A 61 16.30 2.84 5.81
N HIS A 62 16.65 3.99 5.24
CA HIS A 62 15.63 4.93 4.76
C HIS A 62 14.86 4.30 3.58
N PRO A 63 13.51 4.21 3.64
CA PRO A 63 12.72 3.48 2.65
C PRO A 63 12.85 4.04 1.23
N LEU A 64 13.17 5.34 1.12
CA LEU A 64 13.34 6.07 -0.14
C LEU A 64 14.78 6.47 -0.47
N ARG A 65 15.73 6.30 0.46
CA ARG A 65 17.14 6.69 0.24
C ARG A 65 17.96 5.41 0.13
N ALA A 66 18.46 5.12 -1.08
CA ALA A 66 19.60 4.22 -1.17
C ALA A 66 20.77 4.95 -0.53
N GLY A 67 21.46 4.30 0.42
CA GLY A 67 22.75 4.79 0.89
C GLY A 67 23.66 5.06 -0.31
N LYS A 68 24.49 6.10 -0.18
CA LYS A 68 25.54 6.41 -1.16
C LYS A 68 26.39 5.18 -1.44
#